data_AF-E4TEA7-F1
#
_entry.id   AF-E4TEA7-F1
#
_cell.length_a   1.000
_cell.length_b   1.000
_cell.length_c   1.000
_cell.angle_alpha   90.00
_cell.angle_beta   90.00
_cell.angle_gamma   90.00
#
_symmetry.space_group_name_H-M   'P 1'
#
loop_
_entity.id
_entity.type
_entity.pdbx_description
1 polymer ?
#
loop_
_entity_poly.entity_id
_entity_poly.type
_entity_poly.pdbx_seq_one_letter_code
_entity_poly.pdbx_strand_id
1 'polypeptide(L)'
;MEKLIKQIKQWADDKGILAKATPTKQALKTLEECTELLTAIADDDGTEIKDAIGDIVVTLIIQCEMQNLNFIDCVQSAYDVISKRTGKMINGQFVKDK
;
A
#
# COMPACT_ATOMS: atom_id res chain seq x y z
N MET A 1 11.13 11.15 -0.96
CA MET A 1 9.82 10.46 -0.88
C MET A 1 8.67 11.40 -1.20
N GLU A 2 8.61 12.59 -0.58
CA GLU A 2 7.58 13.61 -0.83
C GLU A 2 7.38 13.96 -2.32
N LYS A 3 8.47 14.17 -3.07
CA LYS A 3 8.42 14.43 -4.51
C LYS A 3 7.67 13.33 -5.27
N LEU A 4 7.95 12.07 -4.97
CA LEU A 4 7.33 10.92 -5.65
C LEU A 4 5.83 10.82 -5.30
N ILE A 5 5.48 10.99 -4.03
CA ILE A 5 4.07 11.03 -3.59
C ILE A 5 3.31 12.14 -4.33
N LYS A 6 3.90 13.33 -4.48
CA LYS A 6 3.30 14.43 -5.24
C LYS A 6 3.10 14.06 -6.72
N GLN A 7 4.07 13.40 -7.34
CA GLN A 7 3.96 12.95 -8.74
C GLN A 7 2.85 11.91 -8.92
N ILE A 8 2.70 10.97 -7.98
CA ILE A 8 1.62 9.97 -8.00
C ILE A 8 0.25 10.64 -7.88
N LYS A 9 0.10 11.58 -6.93
CA LYS A 9 -1.15 12.34 -6.76
C LYS A 9 -1.50 13.14 -8.03
N GLN A 10 -0.51 13.82 -8.62
CA GLN A 10 -0.73 14.56 -9.86
C GLN A 10 -1.12 13.63 -11.01
N TRP A 11 -0.44 12.49 -11.17
CA TRP A 11 -0.80 11.51 -12.19
C TRP A 11 -2.24 11.00 -12.00
N ALA A 12 -2.68 10.75 -10.76
CA ALA A 12 -4.04 10.31 -10.47
C ALA A 12 -5.09 11.38 -10.81
N ASP A 13 -4.78 12.65 -10.53
CA ASP A 13 -5.61 13.80 -10.91
C ASP A 13 -5.69 13.95 -12.43
N ASP A 14 -4.54 13.91 -13.12
CA ASP A 14 -4.44 14.01 -14.59
C ASP A 14 -5.23 12.90 -15.31
N LYS A 15 -5.29 11.70 -14.71
CA LYS A 15 -6.09 10.57 -15.21
C LYS A 15 -7.57 10.67 -14.85
N GLY A 16 -7.97 11.66 -14.05
CA GLY A 16 -9.33 11.85 -13.57
C GLY A 16 -9.77 10.81 -12.54
N ILE A 17 -8.82 10.09 -11.92
CA ILE A 17 -9.11 9.06 -10.92
C ILE A 17 -9.75 9.74 -9.70
N LEU A 18 -9.17 10.82 -9.21
CA LEU A 18 -9.68 11.55 -8.04
C LEU A 18 -11.08 12.13 -8.28
N ALA A 19 -11.41 12.47 -9.53
CA ALA A 19 -12.71 13.05 -9.88
C ALA A 19 -13.80 11.99 -10.17
N LYS A 20 -13.43 10.79 -10.64
CA LYS A 20 -14.39 9.82 -11.20
C LYS A 20 -14.44 8.49 -10.45
N ALA A 21 -13.38 8.09 -9.77
CA ALA A 21 -13.36 6.86 -9.00
C ALA A 21 -14.09 7.04 -7.66
N THR A 22 -14.57 5.94 -7.09
CA THR A 22 -15.09 5.93 -5.72
C THR A 22 -14.05 5.34 -4.77
N PRO A 23 -14.02 5.75 -3.48
CA PRO A 23 -13.10 5.19 -2.50
C PRO A 23 -13.16 3.67 -2.42
N THR A 24 -14.35 3.06 -2.57
CA THR A 24 -14.51 1.61 -2.62
C THR A 24 -13.86 0.98 -3.85
N LYS A 25 -13.99 1.60 -5.04
CA LYS A 25 -13.35 1.08 -6.25
C LYS A 25 -11.83 1.16 -6.18
N GLN A 26 -11.29 2.23 -5.57
CA GLN A 26 -9.86 2.35 -5.33
C GLN A 26 -9.34 1.32 -4.32
N ALA A 27 -10.12 1.04 -3.25
CA ALA A 27 -9.78 -0.02 -2.30
C ALA A 27 -9.80 -1.41 -2.96
N LEU A 28 -10.76 -1.66 -3.88
CA LEU A 28 -10.80 -2.89 -4.67
C LEU A 28 -9.58 -3.02 -5.59
N LYS A 29 -9.09 -1.93 -6.21
CA LYS A 29 -7.85 -1.97 -6.98
C LYS A 29 -6.64 -2.31 -6.10
N THR A 30 -6.57 -1.78 -4.89
CA THR A 30 -5.52 -2.16 -3.93
C THR A 30 -5.56 -3.66 -3.58
N LEU A 31 -6.76 -4.26 -3.49
CA LEU A 31 -6.91 -5.69 -3.27
C LEU A 31 -6.42 -6.51 -4.48
N GLU A 32 -6.69 -6.03 -5.70
CA GLU A 32 -6.17 -6.63 -6.95
C GLU A 32 -4.64 -6.68 -6.94
N GLU A 33 -3.95 -5.57 -6.63
CA GLU A 33 -2.47 -5.55 -6.56
C GLU A 33 -1.92 -6.50 -5.48
N CYS A 34 -2.66 -6.66 -4.36
CA CYS A 34 -2.29 -7.65 -3.34
C CYS A 34 -2.38 -9.08 -3.87
N THR A 35 -3.36 -9.38 -4.73
CA THR A 35 -3.49 -10.71 -5.34
C THR A 35 -2.44 -10.98 -6.41
N GLU A 36 -2.02 -9.95 -7.15
CA GLU A 36 -0.90 -10.02 -8.09
C GLU A 36 0.40 -10.29 -7.34
N LEU A 37 0.66 -9.60 -6.22
CA LEU A 37 1.81 -9.87 -5.36
C LEU A 37 1.84 -11.33 -4.87
N LEU A 38 0.71 -11.88 -4.43
CA LEU A 38 0.65 -13.27 -3.98
C LEU A 38 0.98 -14.25 -5.11
N THR A 39 0.50 -13.97 -6.32
CA THR A 39 0.77 -14.79 -7.51
C THR A 39 2.26 -14.72 -7.87
N ALA A 40 2.82 -13.51 -7.93
CA ALA A 40 4.23 -13.29 -8.22
C ALA A 40 5.17 -13.99 -7.22
N ILE A 41 4.82 -13.99 -5.93
CA ILE A 41 5.56 -14.73 -4.89
C ILE A 41 5.46 -16.25 -5.11
N ALA A 42 4.28 -16.76 -5.45
CA ALA A 42 4.08 -18.20 -5.68
C ALA A 42 4.89 -18.69 -6.90
N ASP A 43 5.08 -17.82 -7.88
CA ASP A 43 5.80 -18.11 -9.12
C ASP A 43 7.31 -17.80 -9.05
N ASP A 44 7.82 -17.30 -7.91
CA ASP A 44 9.20 -16.84 -7.71
C ASP A 44 9.64 -15.77 -8.74
N ASP A 45 8.70 -14.94 -9.19
CA ASP A 45 8.95 -13.87 -10.17
C ASP A 45 9.37 -12.58 -9.48
N GLY A 46 10.69 -12.40 -9.30
CA GLY A 46 11.26 -11.20 -8.69
C GLY A 46 10.96 -9.89 -9.42
N THR A 47 10.66 -9.93 -10.72
CA THR A 47 10.29 -8.72 -11.48
C THR A 47 8.89 -8.29 -11.11
N GLU A 48 7.96 -9.24 -11.16
CA GLU A 48 6.55 -8.99 -10.86
C GLU A 48 6.32 -8.66 -9.38
N ILE A 49 7.07 -9.29 -8.47
CA ILE A 49 7.06 -8.95 -7.04
C ILE A 49 7.37 -7.46 -6.84
N LYS A 50 8.38 -6.94 -7.55
CA LYS A 50 8.77 -5.53 -7.43
C LYS A 50 7.68 -4.60 -7.96
N ASP A 51 7.04 -4.98 -9.07
CA ASP A 51 5.97 -4.19 -9.69
C ASP A 51 4.74 -4.14 -8.78
N ALA A 52 4.25 -5.29 -8.36
CA ALA A 52 3.07 -5.40 -7.50
C ALA A 52 3.25 -4.68 -6.15
N ILE A 53 4.45 -4.73 -5.54
CA ILE A 53 4.74 -3.93 -4.33
C ILE A 53 4.63 -2.42 -4.62
N GLY A 54 5.15 -1.98 -5.77
CA GLY A 54 5.04 -0.59 -6.22
C GLY A 54 3.59 -0.16 -6.40
N ASP A 55 2.80 -0.99 -7.07
CA ASP A 55 1.40 -0.70 -7.37
C ASP A 55 0.53 -0.68 -6.11
N ILE A 56 0.73 -1.59 -5.14
CA ILE A 56 0.09 -1.51 -3.83
C ILE A 56 0.36 -0.14 -3.17
N VAL A 57 1.59 0.36 -3.23
CA VAL A 57 1.93 1.66 -2.63
C VAL A 57 1.29 2.81 -3.40
N VAL A 58 1.28 2.76 -4.73
CA VAL A 58 0.60 3.76 -5.58
C VAL A 58 -0.89 3.81 -5.26
N THR A 59 -1.56 2.66 -5.20
CA THR A 59 -3.01 2.60 -4.95
C THR A 59 -3.35 3.10 -3.54
N LEU A 60 -2.51 2.82 -2.54
CA LEU A 60 -2.67 3.33 -1.18
C LEU A 60 -2.46 4.85 -1.09
N ILE A 61 -1.48 5.41 -1.80
CA ILE A 61 -1.27 6.87 -1.85
C ILE A 61 -2.50 7.57 -2.43
N ILE A 62 -3.07 7.03 -3.51
CA ILE A 62 -4.29 7.55 -4.13
C ILE A 62 -5.48 7.40 -3.16
N GLN A 63 -5.60 6.26 -2.49
CA GLN A 63 -6.65 6.01 -1.49
C GLN A 63 -6.60 7.00 -0.31
N CYS A 64 -5.39 7.39 0.13
CA CYS A 64 -5.19 8.42 1.13
C CYS A 64 -5.68 9.78 0.62
N GLU A 65 -5.32 10.16 -0.61
CA GLU A 65 -5.75 11.43 -1.21
C GLU A 65 -7.28 11.53 -1.30
N MET A 66 -7.95 10.48 -1.77
CA MET A 66 -9.41 10.43 -1.87
C MET A 66 -10.15 10.57 -0.53
N GLN A 67 -9.46 10.33 0.58
CA GLN A 67 -10.01 10.41 1.94
C GLN A 67 -9.43 11.57 2.75
N ASN A 68 -8.69 12.48 2.10
CA ASN A 68 -8.02 13.60 2.76
C ASN A 68 -7.09 13.16 3.91
N LEU A 69 -6.34 12.08 3.68
CA LEU A 69 -5.34 11.55 4.60
C LEU A 69 -3.92 11.77 4.05
N ASN A 70 -2.96 12.00 4.96
CA ASN A 70 -1.55 12.01 4.61
C ASN A 70 -0.97 10.60 4.72
N PHE A 71 -0.43 10.09 3.60
CA PHE A 71 0.16 8.75 3.54
C PHE A 71 1.28 8.52 4.56
N ILE A 72 2.18 9.50 4.73
CA ILE A 72 3.29 9.39 5.69
C ILE A 72 2.78 9.34 7.12
N ASP A 73 1.76 10.14 7.46
CA ASP A 73 1.16 10.11 8.79
C ASP A 73 0.47 8.76 9.06
N CYS A 74 -0.19 8.16 8.06
CA CYS A 74 -0.76 6.82 8.18
C CYS A 74 0.32 5.77 8.46
N VAL A 75 1.45 5.82 7.75
CA VAL A 75 2.58 4.89 7.95
C VAL A 75 3.25 5.13 9.30
N GLN A 76 3.46 6.38 9.69
CA GLN A 76 4.04 6.75 10.98
C GLN A 76 3.17 6.25 12.14
N SER A 77 1.85 6.43 12.05
CA SER A 77 0.90 5.93 13.05
C SER A 77 0.99 4.41 13.20
N ALA A 78 1.10 3.67 12.09
CA ALA A 78 1.32 2.23 12.13
C ALA A 78 2.69 1.87 12.77
N TYR A 79 3.74 2.61 12.41
CA TYR A 79 5.09 2.40 12.95
C TYR A 79 5.15 2.60 14.48
N ASP A 80 4.53 3.66 14.99
CA ASP A 80 4.49 3.98 16.42
C ASP A 80 3.82 2.90 17.27
N VAL A 81 2.98 2.07 16.64
CA VAL A 81 2.36 0.89 17.24
C VAL A 81 3.26 -0.33 17.11
N ILE A 82 3.80 -0.62 15.92
CA ILE A 82 4.57 -1.87 15.70
C ILE A 82 5.95 -1.84 16.36
N SER A 83 6.57 -0.66 16.47
CA SER A 83 7.88 -0.46 17.10
C SER A 83 7.90 -0.80 18.60
N LYS A 84 6.72 -0.80 19.24
CA LYS A 84 6.54 -1.13 20.66
C LYS A 84 6.11 -2.58 20.89
N ARG A 85 5.88 -3.36 19.82
CA ARG A 85 5.41 -4.74 19.96
C ARG A 85 6.55 -5.63 20.46
N THR A 86 6.25 -6.44 21.46
CA THR A 86 7.07 -7.60 21.83
C THR A 86 6.46 -8.86 21.23
N GLY A 87 7.29 -9.86 20.98
CA GLY A 87 6.90 -11.09 20.31
C GLY A 87 8.09 -11.84 19.74
N LYS A 88 7.80 -12.91 19.01
CA LYS A 88 8.80 -13.77 18.36
C LYS A 88 8.32 -14.32 17.04
N MET A 89 9.26 -14.66 16.16
CA MET A 89 8.97 -15.37 14.92
C MET A 89 8.64 -16.84 15.23
N ILE A 90 7.50 -17.32 14.73
CA ILE A 90 7.08 -18.73 14.81
C ILE A 90 6.57 -19.13 13.42
N ASN A 91 7.13 -20.18 12.82
CA ASN A 91 6.73 -20.70 11.51
C ASN A 91 6.64 -19.62 10.41
N GLY A 92 7.62 -18.71 10.36
CA GLY A 92 7.68 -17.65 9.34
C GLY A 92 6.79 -16.43 9.61
N GLN A 93 6.04 -16.40 10.72
CA GLN A 93 5.17 -15.28 11.09
C GLN A 93 5.57 -14.66 12.43
N PHE A 94 5.49 -13.34 12.53
CA PHE A 94 5.66 -12.65 13.81
C PHE A 94 4.43 -12.87 14.70
N VAL A 95 4.60 -13.50 15.86
CA VAL A 95 3.57 -13.73 16.86
C VAL A 95 3.82 -12.81 18.05
N LYS A 96 2.84 -11.96 18.36
CA LYS A 96 2.89 -11.02 19.48
C LYS A 96 2.88 -11.75 20.82
N ASP A 97 3.58 -11.21 21.80
CA ASP A 97 3.34 -11.60 23.20
C ASP A 97 1.92 -11.17 23.59
N LYS A 98 1.24 -11.98 24.42
CA LYS A 98 -0.09 -11.65 24.93
C LYS A 98 -0.05 -10.53 25.95
#